data_AF-A0A7Y6UF87-F1
#
_entry.id   AF-A0A7Y6UF87-F1
#
_cell.length_a   1.000
_cell.length_b   1.000
_cell.length_c   1.000
_cell.angle_alpha   90.00
_cell.angle_beta   90.00
_cell.angle_gamma   90.00
#
_symmetry.space_group_name_H-M   'P 1'
#
loop_
_entity.id
_entity.type
_entity.pdbx_description
1 polymer ?
#
loop_
_entity_poly.entity_id
_entity_poly.type
_entity_poly.pdbx_seq_one_letter_code
_entity_poly.pdbx_strand_id
1 'polypeptide(L)'
;MQALPYSHDTAREIGQLCVSGDWAAAHGDFSTLRYVSEQLTSWLPDELHIYLIELSAACWDDLDRASSLWETLKRRILLVEEAWRPSDL
;
A
#
# COMPACT_ATOMS: atom_id res chain seq x y z
N MET A 1 18.68 6.39 -11.51
CA MET A 1 17.63 6.25 -10.49
C MET A 1 18.30 5.65 -9.27
N GLN A 2 18.52 6.45 -8.23
CA GLN A 2 19.09 5.98 -6.96
C GLN A 2 17.95 5.37 -6.15
N ALA A 3 18.08 4.10 -5.74
CA ALA A 3 17.26 3.53 -4.69
C ALA A 3 17.53 4.32 -3.41
N LEU A 4 16.52 5.04 -2.90
CA LEU A 4 16.63 5.72 -1.62
C LEU A 4 16.83 4.65 -0.53
N PRO A 5 17.75 4.86 0.43
CA PRO A 5 17.97 3.89 1.48
C PRO A 5 16.67 3.74 2.28
N TYR A 6 16.13 2.53 2.29
CA TYR A 6 14.97 2.14 3.07
C TYR A 6 15.26 2.44 4.54
N SER A 7 14.76 3.58 5.04
CA SER A 7 14.99 3.97 6.42
C SER A 7 14.00 3.25 7.32
N HIS A 8 14.38 2.99 8.57
CA HIS A 8 13.47 2.44 9.57
C HIS A 8 12.18 3.27 9.71
N ASP A 9 12.28 4.58 9.46
CA ASP A 9 11.13 5.49 9.44
C ASP A 9 10.17 5.21 8.27
N THR A 10 10.70 4.88 7.08
CA THR A 10 9.89 4.54 5.90
C THR A 10 9.06 3.28 6.14
N ALA A 11 9.69 2.24 6.72
CA ALA A 11 9.00 0.99 7.04
C ALA A 11 7.87 1.19 8.06
N ARG A 12 8.12 2.04 9.06
CA ARG A 12 7.12 2.39 10.07
C ARG A 12 5.94 3.15 9.46
N GLU A 13 6.20 4.11 8.58
CA GLU A 13 5.15 4.87 7.89
C GLU A 13 4.30 4.00 6.97
N ILE A 14 4.94 3.13 6.17
CA ILE A 14 4.23 2.14 5.34
C ILE A 14 3.38 1.23 6.23
N GLY A 15 3.93 0.74 7.35
CA GLY A 15 3.19 -0.11 8.29
C GLY A 15 1.96 0.58 8.89
N GLN A 16 2.08 1.86 9.26
CA GLN A 16 0.95 2.66 9.75
C GLN A 16 -0.13 2.84 8.69
N LEU A 17 0.26 3.15 7.45
CA LEU A 17 -0.66 3.27 6.33
C LEU A 17 -1.39 1.96 6.04
N CYS A 18 -0.70 0.81 6.12
CA CYS A 18 -1.33 -0.51 6.00
C CYS A 18 -2.39 -0.77 7.09
N VAL A 19 -2.10 -0.42 8.35
CA VAL A 19 -3.08 -0.54 9.44
C VAL A 19 -4.29 0.37 9.21
N SER A 20 -4.07 1.61 8.78
CA SER A 20 -5.16 2.53 8.43
C SER A 20 -6.00 2.01 7.26
N GLY A 21 -5.37 1.43 6.24
CA GLY A 21 -6.06 0.83 5.09
C GLY A 21 -6.90 -0.38 5.49
N ASP A 22 -6.40 -1.23 6.40
CA ASP A 22 -7.17 -2.36 6.95
C ASP A 22 -8.42 -1.91 7.70
N TRP A 23 -8.26 -0.91 8.56
CA TRP A 23 -9.39 -0.34 9.27
C TRP A 23 -10.41 0.25 8.29
N ALA A 24 -9.94 1.03 7.31
CA ALA A 24 -10.78 1.67 6.32
C ALA A 24 -11.58 0.68 5.48
N ALA A 25 -10.92 -0.37 4.95
CA ALA A 25 -11.58 -1.43 4.19
C ALA A 25 -12.62 -2.19 5.04
N ALA A 26 -12.29 -2.52 6.29
CA ALA A 26 -13.20 -3.24 7.19
C ALA A 26 -14.45 -2.42 7.60
N HIS A 27 -14.36 -1.09 7.57
CA HIS A 27 -15.44 -0.19 7.99
C HIS A 27 -16.15 0.49 6.81
N GLY A 28 -15.76 0.18 5.57
CA GLY A 28 -16.32 0.79 4.37
C GLY A 28 -15.94 2.26 4.19
N ASP A 29 -14.85 2.73 4.82
CA ASP A 29 -14.33 4.08 4.66
C ASP A 29 -13.40 4.16 3.43
N PHE A 30 -13.99 4.11 2.24
CA PHE A 30 -13.24 4.12 0.99
C PHE A 30 -12.58 5.47 0.67
N SER A 31 -13.01 6.55 1.33
CA SER A 31 -12.31 7.84 1.25
C SER A 31 -10.95 7.76 1.92
N THR A 32 -10.89 7.18 3.13
CA THR A 32 -9.62 6.92 3.82
C THR A 32 -8.79 5.88 3.08
N LEU A 33 -9.41 4.81 2.54
CA LEU A 33 -8.69 3.80 1.77
C LEU A 33 -8.00 4.40 0.53
N ARG A 34 -8.68 5.30 -0.19
CA ARG A 34 -8.09 6.06 -1.29
C ARG A 34 -6.91 6.92 -0.84
N TYR A 35 -7.07 7.65 0.26
CA TYR A 35 -5.98 8.46 0.80
C TYR A 35 -4.75 7.59 1.10
N VAL A 36 -4.96 6.44 1.74
CA VAL A 36 -3.90 5.48 2.04
C VAL A 36 -3.19 5.01 0.75
N SER A 37 -3.93 4.64 -0.31
CA SER A 37 -3.32 4.20 -1.57
C SER A 37 -2.54 5.30 -2.28
N GLU A 38 -3.01 6.54 -2.23
CA GLU A 38 -2.27 7.70 -2.75
C GLU A 38 -0.97 7.95 -1.97
N GLN A 39 -1.01 7.88 -0.64
CA GLN A 39 0.20 8.04 0.19
C GLN A 39 1.21 6.92 -0.08
N LEU A 40 0.76 5.66 -0.11
CA LEU A 40 1.61 4.50 -0.38
C LEU A 40 2.33 4.57 -1.74
N THR A 41 1.74 5.24 -2.74
CA THR A 41 2.38 5.44 -4.06
C THR A 41 3.67 6.25 -3.96
N SER A 42 3.81 7.10 -2.94
CA SER A 42 5.02 7.91 -2.74
C SER A 42 6.18 7.11 -2.14
N TRP A 43 5.89 5.95 -1.54
CA TRP A 43 6.86 5.18 -0.75
C TRP A 43 7.20 3.83 -1.37
N LEU A 44 6.23 3.22 -2.05
CA LEU A 44 6.37 1.89 -2.62
C LEU A 44 7.03 1.94 -4.01
N PRO A 45 7.70 0.85 -4.44
CA PRO A 45 8.30 0.79 -5.76
C PRO A 45 7.27 0.83 -6.89
N ASP A 46 7.73 1.28 -8.06
CA ASP A 46 6.92 1.47 -9.28
C ASP A 46 6.10 0.24 -9.67
N GLU A 47 6.59 -0.97 -9.37
CA GLU A 47 5.89 -2.24 -9.64
C GLU A 47 4.53 -2.35 -8.93
N LEU A 48 4.36 -1.65 -7.80
CA LEU A 48 3.11 -1.60 -7.05
C LEU A 48 2.23 -0.39 -7.41
N HIS A 49 2.76 0.61 -8.12
CA HIS A 49 2.05 1.85 -8.44
C HIS A 49 0.78 1.61 -9.24
N ILE A 50 0.81 0.70 -10.22
CA ILE A 50 -0.38 0.38 -11.03
C ILE A 50 -1.51 -0.13 -10.13
N TYR A 51 -1.21 -1.02 -9.17
CA TYR A 51 -2.21 -1.54 -8.24
C TYR A 51 -2.75 -0.47 -7.29
N LEU A 52 -1.89 0.46 -6.86
CA LEU A 52 -2.28 1.58 -6.00
C LEU A 52 -3.18 2.57 -6.74
N ILE A 53 -2.86 2.88 -8.00
CA ILE A 53 -3.69 3.73 -8.86
C ILE A 53 -5.04 3.06 -9.12
N GLU A 54 -5.06 1.77 -9.46
CA GLU A 54 -6.30 1.02 -9.67
C GLU A 54 -7.16 0.97 -8.40
N LEU A 55 -6.55 0.79 -7.23
CA LEU A 55 -7.26 0.84 -5.94
C LEU A 55 -7.85 2.23 -5.68
N SER A 56 -7.08 3.29 -5.87
CA SER A 56 -7.55 4.67 -5.71
C SER A 56 -8.74 4.99 -6.63
N ALA A 57 -8.72 4.47 -7.86
CA ALA A 57 -9.82 4.61 -8.80
C ALA A 57 -11.07 3.84 -8.34
N ALA A 58 -10.90 2.56 -7.98
CA ALA A 58 -11.98 1.68 -7.53
C ALA A 58 -12.73 2.21 -6.29
N CYS A 59 -12.05 2.96 -5.43
CA CYS A 59 -12.67 3.58 -4.25
C CYS A 59 -13.81 4.57 -4.59
N TRP A 60 -13.96 4.99 -5.85
CA TRP A 60 -15.05 5.87 -6.30
C TRP A 60 -16.23 5.16 -6.94
N ASP A 61 -15.97 4.11 -7.70
CA ASP A 61 -16.93 3.53 -8.64
C ASP A 61 -17.26 2.06 -8.35
N ASP A 62 -16.40 1.34 -7.62
CA ASP A 62 -16.54 -0.09 -7.35
C ASP A 62 -15.91 -0.49 -6.00
N LEU A 63 -16.71 -0.36 -4.93
CA LEU A 63 -16.28 -0.55 -3.54
C LEU A 63 -15.92 -2.02 -3.22
N ASP A 64 -16.60 -2.97 -3.85
CA ASP A 64 -16.33 -4.40 -3.70
C ASP A 64 -14.98 -4.75 -4.35
N ARG A 65 -14.72 -4.18 -5.54
CA ARG A 65 -13.42 -4.28 -6.18
C ARG A 65 -12.34 -3.58 -5.38
N ALA A 66 -12.60 -2.40 -4.81
CA ALA A 66 -11.63 -1.69 -3.96
C ALA A 66 -11.19 -2.55 -2.77
N SER A 67 -12.15 -3.19 -2.09
CA SER A 67 -11.86 -4.12 -0.99
C SER A 67 -11.00 -5.31 -1.44
N SER A 68 -11.33 -5.88 -2.61
CA SER A 68 -10.59 -7.02 -3.17
C SER A 68 -9.17 -6.66 -3.62
N LEU A 69 -9.00 -5.46 -4.19
CA LEU A 69 -7.71 -4.90 -4.58
C LEU A 69 -6.84 -4.63 -3.35
N TRP A 70 -7.42 -4.10 -2.27
CA TRP A 70 -6.70 -3.89 -1.01
C TRP A 70 -6.12 -5.18 -0.44
N GLU A 71 -6.92 -6.25 -0.36
CA GLU A 71 -6.44 -7.57 0.10
C GLU A 71 -5.30 -8.13 -0.75
N THR A 72 -5.36 -7.89 -2.06
CA THR A 72 -4.32 -8.34 -3.00
C THR A 72 -3.05 -7.51 -2.87
N LEU A 73 -3.19 -6.19 -2.74
CA LEU A 73 -2.07 -5.26 -2.59
C LEU A 73 -1.27 -5.53 -1.31
N LYS A 74 -1.95 -5.76 -0.17
CA LYS A 74 -1.27 -6.08 1.10
C LYS A 74 -0.33 -7.27 1.00
N ARG A 75 -0.78 -8.36 0.37
CA ARG A 75 0.06 -9.55 0.13
C ARG A 75 1.29 -9.21 -0.69
N ARG A 76 1.17 -8.33 -1.68
CA ARG A 76 2.28 -7.90 -2.52
C ARG A 76 3.26 -6.99 -1.77
N ILE A 77 2.75 -6.06 -0.96
CA ILE A 77 3.60 -5.21 -0.10
C ILE A 77 4.45 -6.08 0.81
N LEU A 78 3.86 -7.08 1.47
CA LEU A 78 4.59 -8.00 2.34
C LEU A 78 5.71 -8.77 1.60
N LEU A 79 5.44 -9.22 0.37
CA LEU A 79 6.46 -9.92 -0.44
C LEU A 79 7.59 -9.00 -0.88
N VAL A 80 7.28 -7.74 -1.21
CA VAL A 80 8.28 -6.74 -1.57
C VAL A 80 9.13 -6.36 -0.36
N GLU A 81 8.51 -6.15 0.81
CA GLU A 81 9.21 -5.91 2.07
C GLU A 81 10.20 -7.04 2.42
N GLU A 82 9.78 -8.29 2.25
CA GLU A 82 10.65 -9.45 2.49
C GLU A 82 11.82 -9.51 1.50
N ALA A 83 11.56 -9.20 0.22
CA ALA A 83 12.60 -9.13 -0.82
C ALA A 83 13.56 -7.94 -0.63
N TRP A 84 13.11 -6.86 0.02
CA TRP A 84 13.87 -5.63 0.24
C TRP A 84 14.55 -5.59 1.60
N ARG A 85 14.26 -6.53 2.49
CA ARG A 85 14.98 -6.69 3.74
C ARG A 85 16.43 -7.02 3.41
N PRO A 86 17.41 -6.16 3.74
CA PRO A 86 18.81 -6.52 3.54
C PRO A 86 19.04 -7.83 4.30
N SER A 87 19.63 -8.82 3.63
CA SER A 87 20.05 -10.03 4.32
C SER A 87 21.01 -9.59 5.42
N ASP A 88 20.55 -9.65 6.67
CA ASP A 88 21.41 -9.46 7.83
C ASP A 88 22.50 -10.54 7.74
N LEU A 89 23.69 -10.13 7.28
CA LEU A 89 24.95 -10.86 7.36
C LEU A 89 25.56 -10.66 8.74
#